data_AF-A0A955S714-F1
#
_entry.id   AF-A0A955S714-F1
#
_cell.length_a   1.000
_cell.length_b   1.000
_cell.length_c   1.000
_cell.angle_alpha   90.00
_cell.angle_beta   90.00
_cell.angle_gamma   90.00
#
_symmetry.space_group_name_H-M   'P 1'
#
loop_
_entity.id
_entity.type
_entity.pdbx_description
1 polymer ?
#
loop_
_entity_poly.entity_id
_entity_poly.type
_entity_poly.pdbx_seq_one_letter_code
_entity_poly.pdbx_strand_id
1 'polypeptide(L)'
;MKYIVIIPDGMADYPLEELNGRTPLQAARTTNMDYLAQNGFSGLVQTIPSGMKPGSDIGNMAILGYDPKKYHTGRAPLEAANQNILLKENEIAVRCNFVTIDHNEMSDYSAGHISTKEADILIKELNEQLGCDTIKFYTGKSYRHILVIKDENIEQLIKVQTAAPHDILGKDINHFLPKGKGSELFLEIMNKSKEILQNHTINQVRIDLKENPADM
;
A
#
# COMPACT_ATOMS: atom_id res chain seq x y z
N MET A 1 -20.59 30.56 -1.41
CA MET A 1 -20.15 30.03 -2.71
C MET A 1 -19.88 28.53 -2.55
N LYS A 2 -20.17 27.69 -3.55
CA LYS A 2 -19.85 26.25 -3.53
C LYS A 2 -18.81 25.98 -4.62
N TYR A 3 -17.91 25.03 -4.38
CA TYR A 3 -16.87 24.63 -5.33
C TYR A 3 -17.01 23.15 -5.67
N ILE A 4 -16.70 22.79 -6.90
CA ILE A 4 -16.65 21.39 -7.37
C ILE A 4 -15.26 21.20 -7.99
N VAL A 5 -14.54 20.19 -7.51
CA VAL A 5 -13.25 19.77 -8.06
C VAL A 5 -13.46 18.43 -8.73
N ILE A 6 -13.17 18.34 -10.04
CA ILE A 6 -13.33 17.12 -10.83
C ILE A 6 -11.92 16.66 -11.23
N ILE A 7 -11.55 15.45 -10.82
CA ILE A 7 -10.23 14.86 -11.08
C ILE A 7 -10.44 13.64 -12.00
N PRO A 8 -10.23 13.78 -13.31
CA PRO A 8 -10.26 12.63 -14.22
C PRO A 8 -8.94 11.87 -14.10
N ASP A 9 -8.93 10.83 -13.26
CA ASP A 9 -7.73 10.03 -12.97
C ASP A 9 -7.17 9.39 -14.25
N GLY A 10 -5.85 9.48 -14.45
CA GLY A 10 -5.18 8.95 -15.64
C GLY A 10 -5.56 9.59 -16.98
N MET A 11 -6.18 10.78 -17.00
CA MET A 11 -6.65 11.42 -18.23
C MET A 11 -5.54 11.85 -19.20
N ALA A 12 -4.36 12.21 -18.66
CA ALA A 12 -3.23 12.62 -19.47
C ALA A 12 -2.59 11.39 -20.12
N ASP A 13 -2.31 11.48 -21.42
CA ASP A 13 -1.72 10.39 -22.19
C ASP A 13 -0.85 10.94 -23.31
N TYR A 14 -0.12 10.06 -23.98
CA TYR A 14 0.68 10.34 -25.14
C TYR A 14 -0.15 10.30 -26.43
N PRO A 15 0.31 10.98 -27.50
CA PRO A 15 -0.20 10.76 -28.84
C PRO A 15 -0.07 9.30 -29.27
N LEU A 16 -1.15 8.73 -29.81
CA LEU A 16 -1.20 7.34 -30.27
C LEU A 16 -1.34 7.26 -31.79
N GLU A 17 -0.62 6.33 -32.41
CA GLU A 17 -0.64 6.12 -33.87
C GLU A 17 -2.05 5.75 -34.36
N GLU A 18 -2.72 4.83 -33.66
CA GLU A 18 -4.11 4.41 -33.94
C GLU A 18 -5.15 5.55 -33.85
N LEU A 19 -4.79 6.66 -33.19
CA LEU A 19 -5.62 7.87 -33.10
C LEU A 19 -5.18 8.97 -34.08
N ASN A 20 -4.34 8.63 -35.06
CA ASN A 20 -3.70 9.54 -36.01
C ASN A 20 -2.83 10.60 -35.31
N GLY A 21 -2.01 10.18 -34.33
CA GLY A 21 -1.11 11.07 -33.61
C GLY A 21 -1.80 12.01 -32.62
N ARG A 22 -3.00 11.64 -32.14
CA ARG A 22 -3.75 12.36 -31.10
C ARG A 22 -3.70 11.60 -29.78
N THR A 23 -3.83 12.32 -28.68
CA THR A 23 -4.11 11.70 -27.38
C THR A 23 -5.56 11.17 -27.33
N PRO A 24 -5.90 10.22 -26.45
CA PRO A 24 -7.28 9.79 -26.23
C PRO A 24 -8.22 10.96 -25.93
N LEU A 25 -7.76 11.94 -25.14
CA LEU A 25 -8.55 13.14 -24.83
C LEU A 25 -8.84 13.99 -26.08
N GLN A 26 -7.87 14.16 -26.97
CA GLN A 26 -8.04 14.90 -28.23
C GLN A 26 -8.91 14.14 -29.26
N ALA A 27 -8.89 12.80 -29.23
CA ALA A 27 -9.69 11.98 -30.13
C ALA A 27 -11.16 11.87 -29.66
N ALA A 28 -11.39 11.97 -28.35
CA ALA A 28 -12.71 11.86 -27.74
C ALA A 28 -13.59 13.07 -28.05
N ARG A 29 -14.89 12.83 -28.23
CA ARG A 29 -15.90 13.90 -28.31
C ARG A 29 -16.24 14.38 -26.90
N THR A 30 -15.72 15.53 -26.50
CA THR A 30 -15.80 16.02 -25.11
C THR A 30 -16.53 17.35 -24.96
N THR A 31 -17.70 17.46 -25.61
CA THR A 31 -18.46 18.73 -25.77
C THR A 31 -18.65 19.53 -24.49
N ASN A 32 -18.85 18.87 -23.34
CA ASN A 32 -19.03 19.55 -22.06
C ASN A 32 -17.70 20.09 -21.48
N MET A 33 -16.60 19.35 -21.65
CA MET A 33 -15.28 19.84 -21.22
C MET A 33 -14.79 20.96 -22.16
N ASP A 34 -15.06 20.83 -23.46
CA ASP A 34 -14.81 21.89 -24.45
C ASP A 34 -15.56 23.18 -24.08
N TYR A 35 -16.85 23.06 -23.72
CA TYR A 35 -17.64 24.20 -23.27
C TYR A 35 -17.04 24.86 -22.02
N LEU A 36 -16.62 24.07 -21.02
CA LEU A 36 -15.99 24.59 -19.81
C LEU A 36 -14.65 25.28 -20.10
N ALA A 37 -13.83 24.71 -21.00
CA ALA A 37 -12.55 25.29 -21.39
C ALA A 37 -12.70 26.62 -22.14
N GLN A 38 -13.72 26.73 -23.01
CA GLN A 38 -14.03 27.95 -23.77
C GLN A 38 -14.65 29.07 -22.93
N ASN A 39 -15.41 28.72 -21.89
CA ASN A 39 -16.13 29.67 -21.02
C ASN A 39 -15.46 29.86 -19.65
N GLY A 40 -14.22 29.41 -19.49
CA GLY A 40 -13.47 29.44 -18.25
C GLY A 40 -12.01 29.84 -18.45
N PHE A 41 -11.17 29.44 -17.49
CA PHE A 41 -9.73 29.59 -17.57
C PHE A 41 -9.07 28.23 -17.74
N SER A 42 -8.17 28.13 -18.70
CA SER A 42 -7.41 26.92 -18.99
C SER A 42 -5.93 27.16 -18.76
N GLY A 43 -5.21 26.11 -18.35
CA GLY A 43 -3.78 26.16 -18.10
C GLY A 43 -3.21 24.76 -17.81
N LEU A 44 -1.90 24.68 -17.69
CA LEU A 44 -1.21 23.47 -17.27
C LEU A 44 -1.02 23.48 -15.75
N VAL A 45 -1.15 22.33 -15.12
CA VAL A 45 -0.93 22.14 -13.69
C VAL A 45 0.07 21.01 -13.45
N GLN A 46 1.05 21.27 -12.60
CA GLN A 46 1.95 20.24 -12.09
C GLN A 46 1.43 19.77 -10.73
N THR A 47 0.76 18.61 -10.71
CA THR A 47 0.18 18.04 -9.48
C THR A 47 1.18 17.22 -8.67
N ILE A 48 2.26 16.75 -9.29
CA ILE A 48 3.33 16.02 -8.61
C ILE A 48 4.55 16.95 -8.47
N PRO A 49 4.94 17.32 -7.24
CA PRO A 49 6.10 18.18 -7.02
C PRO A 49 7.40 17.55 -7.56
N SER A 50 8.28 18.40 -8.10
CA SER A 50 9.60 17.96 -8.58
C SER A 50 10.37 17.22 -7.50
N GLY A 51 10.92 16.05 -7.87
CA GLY A 51 11.67 15.16 -6.98
C GLY A 51 10.82 14.09 -6.27
N MET A 52 9.50 14.09 -6.45
CA MET A 52 8.62 13.05 -5.90
C MET A 52 8.20 12.04 -6.97
N LYS A 53 8.02 10.78 -6.58
CA LYS A 53 7.48 9.75 -7.48
C LYS A 53 6.00 10.05 -7.78
N PRO A 54 5.53 9.87 -9.02
CA PRO A 54 4.13 10.06 -9.35
C PRO A 54 3.28 8.99 -8.64
N GLY A 55 2.22 9.43 -7.95
CA GLY A 55 1.27 8.56 -7.26
C GLY A 55 0.00 9.32 -6.90
N SER A 56 -1.16 8.63 -6.97
CA SER A 56 -2.46 9.25 -6.69
C SER A 56 -2.54 9.85 -5.29
N ASP A 57 -1.83 9.26 -4.32
CA ASP A 57 -1.66 9.79 -2.96
C ASP A 57 -1.02 11.18 -2.94
N ILE A 58 0.11 11.36 -3.65
CA ILE A 58 0.82 12.64 -3.74
C ILE A 58 0.00 13.66 -4.55
N GLY A 59 -0.56 13.23 -5.69
CA GLY A 59 -1.33 14.10 -6.57
C GLY A 59 -2.60 14.64 -5.91
N ASN A 60 -3.37 13.78 -5.24
CA ASN A 60 -4.58 14.23 -4.54
C ASN A 60 -4.23 15.14 -3.35
N MET A 61 -3.16 14.86 -2.61
CA MET A 61 -2.69 15.72 -1.52
C MET A 61 -2.37 17.14 -2.03
N ALA A 62 -1.64 17.24 -3.15
CA ALA A 62 -1.34 18.53 -3.78
C ALA A 62 -2.59 19.26 -4.27
N ILE A 63 -3.52 18.56 -4.94
CA ILE A 63 -4.78 19.14 -5.44
C ILE A 63 -5.65 19.68 -4.30
N LEU A 64 -5.64 19.02 -3.14
CA LEU A 64 -6.35 19.46 -1.94
C LEU A 64 -5.65 20.61 -1.19
N GLY A 65 -4.49 21.07 -1.67
CA GLY A 65 -3.78 22.23 -1.14
C GLY A 65 -2.73 21.93 -0.06
N TYR A 66 -2.42 20.66 0.19
CA TYR A 66 -1.35 20.26 1.11
C TYR A 66 -0.02 20.17 0.35
N ASP A 67 1.08 20.60 0.97
CA ASP A 67 2.43 20.38 0.42
C ASP A 67 2.86 18.92 0.64
N PRO A 68 2.92 18.08 -0.41
CA PRO A 68 3.28 16.68 -0.24
C PRO A 68 4.72 16.49 0.25
N LYS A 69 5.64 17.45 0.01
CA LYS A 69 7.01 17.35 0.53
C LYS A 69 7.06 17.43 2.05
N LYS A 70 6.07 18.07 2.66
CA LYS A 70 5.96 18.23 4.11
C LYS A 70 5.09 17.15 4.75
N TYR A 71 3.99 16.76 4.10
CA TYR A 71 2.95 15.95 4.72
C TYR A 71 2.88 14.50 4.22
N HIS A 72 3.55 14.15 3.10
CA HIS A 72 3.55 12.78 2.62
C HIS A 72 4.54 11.93 3.41
N THR A 73 4.01 10.96 4.15
CA THR A 73 4.78 9.99 4.95
C THR A 73 4.58 8.55 4.44
N GLY A 74 4.10 8.40 3.20
CA GLY A 74 3.77 7.12 2.59
C GLY A 74 2.26 6.82 2.51
N ARG A 75 1.92 5.67 1.94
CA ARG A 75 0.52 5.27 1.68
C ARG A 75 -0.19 4.66 2.88
N ALA A 76 0.54 3.96 3.74
CA ALA A 76 -0.05 3.22 4.85
C ALA A 76 -0.86 4.10 5.82
N PRO A 77 -0.45 5.35 6.17
CA PRO A 77 -1.30 6.24 6.97
C PRO A 77 -2.63 6.61 6.29
N LEU A 78 -2.66 6.74 4.97
CA LEU A 78 -3.89 7.02 4.22
C LEU A 78 -4.83 5.80 4.21
N GLU A 79 -4.28 4.61 4.05
CA GLU A 79 -5.03 3.35 4.15
C GLU A 79 -5.58 3.13 5.57
N ALA A 80 -4.80 3.46 6.60
CA ALA A 80 -5.22 3.43 7.99
C ALA A 80 -6.38 4.41 8.25
N ALA A 81 -6.28 5.65 7.77
CA ALA A 81 -7.35 6.64 7.88
C ALA A 81 -8.64 6.18 7.18
N ASN A 82 -8.54 5.53 6.01
CA ASN A 82 -9.70 4.96 5.32
C ASN A 82 -10.40 3.83 6.12
N GLN A 83 -9.67 3.18 7.03
CA GLN A 83 -10.22 2.19 7.97
C GLN A 83 -10.64 2.82 9.32
N ASN A 84 -10.64 4.14 9.44
CA ASN A 84 -10.88 4.88 10.68
C ASN A 84 -9.87 4.56 11.81
N ILE A 85 -8.64 4.17 11.44
CA ILE A 85 -7.54 3.99 12.37
C ILE A 85 -6.86 5.34 12.56
N LEU A 86 -7.00 5.92 13.76
CA LEU A 86 -6.36 7.17 14.12
C LEU A 86 -4.95 6.90 14.66
N LEU A 87 -3.94 7.44 14.00
CA LEU A 87 -2.55 7.37 14.43
C LEU A 87 -2.22 8.50 15.40
N LYS A 88 -1.50 8.19 16.47
CA LYS A 88 -0.90 9.18 17.38
C LYS A 88 0.42 9.70 16.82
N GLU A 89 0.94 10.78 17.41
CA GLU A 89 2.21 11.40 16.98
C GLU A 89 3.42 10.47 17.06
N ASN A 90 3.38 9.47 17.94
CA ASN A 90 4.43 8.47 18.10
C ASN A 90 4.07 7.10 17.50
N GLU A 91 3.14 7.07 16.54
CA GLU A 91 2.73 5.85 15.85
C GLU A 91 3.02 5.94 14.35
N ILE A 92 3.49 4.84 13.77
CA ILE A 92 3.61 4.67 12.32
C ILE A 92 2.64 3.60 11.84
N ALA A 93 2.08 3.80 10.65
CA ALA A 93 1.37 2.75 9.93
C ALA A 93 2.30 2.14 8.88
N VAL A 94 2.32 0.81 8.83
CA VAL A 94 3.07 0.02 7.88
C VAL A 94 2.10 -0.90 7.19
N ARG A 95 2.16 -0.93 5.86
CA ARG A 95 1.38 -1.90 5.10
C ARG A 95 2.13 -3.23 5.15
N CYS A 96 1.46 -4.28 5.62
CA CYS A 96 1.97 -5.64 5.62
C CYS A 96 1.08 -6.52 4.73
N ASN A 97 1.68 -7.59 4.20
CA ASN A 97 0.96 -8.57 3.40
C ASN A 97 1.11 -9.96 4.03
N PHE A 98 0.07 -10.78 3.93
CA PHE A 98 0.26 -12.24 3.98
C PHE A 98 0.84 -12.72 2.65
N VAL A 99 1.86 -13.58 2.73
CA VAL A 99 2.52 -14.16 1.57
C VAL A 99 2.71 -15.67 1.74
N THR A 100 3.10 -16.35 0.66
CA THR A 100 3.55 -17.74 0.66
C THR A 100 5.02 -17.80 0.35
N ILE A 101 5.80 -18.35 1.27
CA ILE A 101 7.24 -18.54 1.12
C ILE A 101 7.54 -20.03 0.98
N ASP A 102 8.12 -20.42 -0.16
CA ASP A 102 8.57 -21.79 -0.38
C ASP A 102 10.09 -21.82 -0.54
N HIS A 103 10.80 -22.60 0.27
CA HIS A 103 12.27 -22.68 0.25
C HIS A 103 13.01 -21.31 0.26
N ASN A 104 12.49 -20.33 1.02
CA ASN A 104 12.95 -18.93 1.06
C ASN A 104 12.69 -18.12 -0.21
N GLU A 105 11.89 -18.62 -1.15
CA GLU A 105 11.45 -17.90 -2.33
C GLU A 105 10.06 -17.30 -2.10
N MET A 106 9.83 -16.08 -2.60
CA MET A 106 8.48 -15.49 -2.67
C MET A 106 7.66 -16.24 -3.72
N SER A 107 6.98 -17.32 -3.30
CA SER A 107 6.17 -18.17 -4.18
C SER A 107 4.87 -17.48 -4.57
N ASP A 108 4.24 -16.77 -3.62
CA ASP A 108 3.02 -16.00 -3.88
C ASP A 108 2.93 -14.77 -2.96
N TYR A 109 2.85 -13.58 -3.55
CA TYR A 109 2.75 -12.31 -2.83
C TYR A 109 1.37 -12.04 -2.18
N SER A 110 0.41 -12.94 -2.40
CA SER A 110 -0.99 -12.80 -2.03
C SER A 110 -1.57 -14.00 -1.27
N ALA A 111 -0.75 -15.03 -1.04
CA ALA A 111 -1.18 -16.30 -0.46
C ALA A 111 -2.42 -16.89 -1.16
N GLY A 112 -2.40 -16.96 -2.49
CA GLY A 112 -3.49 -17.47 -3.32
C GLY A 112 -4.71 -16.55 -3.31
N HIS A 113 -4.51 -15.23 -3.20
CA HIS A 113 -5.58 -14.27 -2.95
C HIS A 113 -6.47 -14.66 -1.75
N ILE A 114 -5.83 -14.99 -0.62
CA ILE A 114 -6.52 -15.40 0.61
C ILE A 114 -7.76 -14.55 0.89
N SER A 115 -8.86 -15.21 1.29
CA SER A 115 -10.10 -14.50 1.56
C SER A 115 -9.92 -13.58 2.78
N THR A 116 -10.66 -12.46 2.80
CA THR A 116 -10.59 -11.54 3.95
C THR A 116 -11.08 -12.22 5.24
N LYS A 117 -11.95 -13.22 5.14
CA LYS A 117 -12.45 -13.97 6.31
C LYS A 117 -11.37 -14.83 6.95
N GLU A 118 -10.59 -15.55 6.14
CA GLU A 118 -9.46 -16.34 6.64
C GLU A 118 -8.36 -15.43 7.17
N ALA A 119 -8.01 -14.37 6.42
CA ALA A 119 -7.00 -13.42 6.81
C ALA A 119 -7.33 -12.70 8.13
N ASP A 120 -8.61 -12.40 8.40
CA ASP A 120 -9.04 -11.81 9.67
C ASP A 120 -8.75 -12.72 10.88
N ILE A 121 -8.92 -14.03 10.72
CA ILE A 121 -8.62 -15.00 11.78
C ILE A 121 -7.11 -15.04 12.04
N LEU A 122 -6.29 -15.05 10.98
CA LEU A 122 -4.84 -15.00 11.11
C LEU A 122 -4.35 -13.69 11.76
N ILE A 123 -4.94 -12.55 11.40
CA ILE A 123 -4.61 -11.25 12.02
C ILE A 123 -4.99 -11.22 13.51
N LYS A 124 -6.10 -11.88 13.89
CA LYS A 124 -6.47 -12.02 15.31
C LYS A 124 -5.44 -12.85 16.07
N GLU A 125 -5.03 -14.00 15.53
CA GLU A 125 -3.96 -14.81 16.13
C GLU A 125 -2.65 -14.01 16.28
N LEU A 126 -2.24 -13.25 15.24
CA LEU A 126 -1.06 -12.39 15.32
C LEU A 126 -1.20 -11.31 16.41
N ASN A 127 -2.39 -10.72 16.59
CA ASN A 127 -2.62 -9.78 17.70
C ASN A 127 -2.64 -10.47 19.07
N GLU A 128 -3.10 -11.71 19.17
CA GLU A 128 -3.11 -12.46 20.43
C GLU A 128 -1.70 -12.83 20.87
N GLN A 129 -0.82 -13.20 19.92
CA GLN A 129 0.53 -13.67 20.22
C GLN A 129 1.61 -12.57 20.18
N LEU A 130 1.46 -11.58 19.29
CA LEU A 130 2.44 -10.50 19.06
C LEU A 130 1.91 -9.11 19.40
N GLY A 131 0.58 -8.96 19.48
CA GLY A 131 -0.03 -7.68 19.80
C GLY A 131 0.30 -7.25 21.23
N CYS A 132 0.58 -5.98 21.39
CA CYS A 132 0.87 -5.37 22.68
C CYS A 132 0.59 -3.86 22.62
N ASP A 133 0.95 -3.11 23.65
CA ASP A 133 0.77 -1.66 23.69
C ASP A 133 1.52 -0.90 22.59
N THR A 134 2.52 -1.54 21.96
CA THR A 134 3.34 -0.94 20.91
C THR A 134 3.14 -1.53 19.52
N ILE A 135 2.53 -2.71 19.38
CA ILE A 135 2.35 -3.40 18.10
C ILE A 135 0.90 -3.82 17.97
N LYS A 136 0.25 -3.45 16.87
CA LYS A 136 -1.12 -3.86 16.60
C LYS A 136 -1.37 -4.06 15.11
N PHE A 137 -1.94 -5.21 14.77
CA PHE A 137 -2.36 -5.53 13.41
C PHE A 137 -3.84 -5.21 13.19
N TYR A 138 -4.16 -4.75 11.99
CA TYR A 138 -5.50 -4.42 11.56
C TYR A 138 -5.81 -5.14 10.24
N THR A 139 -6.92 -5.87 10.24
CA THR A 139 -7.40 -6.58 9.07
C THR A 139 -7.76 -5.60 7.97
N GLY A 140 -7.01 -5.59 6.86
CA GLY A 140 -7.41 -4.90 5.64
C GLY A 140 -8.21 -5.81 4.71
N LYS A 141 -7.82 -5.86 3.43
CA LYS A 141 -8.56 -6.58 2.38
C LYS A 141 -7.70 -7.67 1.77
N SER A 142 -8.26 -8.88 1.74
CA SER A 142 -7.57 -10.09 1.27
C SER A 142 -6.22 -10.21 2.00
N TYR A 143 -5.11 -10.27 1.28
CA TYR A 143 -3.77 -10.36 1.82
C TYR A 143 -3.16 -9.05 2.31
N ARG A 144 -3.81 -7.88 2.15
CA ARG A 144 -3.24 -6.57 2.49
C ARG A 144 -3.77 -6.08 3.83
N HIS A 145 -2.87 -5.81 4.77
CA HIS A 145 -3.18 -5.44 6.15
C HIS A 145 -2.37 -4.22 6.59
N ILE A 146 -2.73 -3.68 7.75
CA ILE A 146 -2.01 -2.56 8.38
C ILE A 146 -1.43 -3.04 9.70
N LEU A 147 -0.15 -2.79 9.89
CA LEU A 147 0.54 -2.88 11.17
C LEU A 147 0.74 -1.46 11.70
N VAL A 148 0.27 -1.18 12.91
CA VAL A 148 0.58 0.04 13.63
C VAL A 148 1.65 -0.26 14.67
N ILE A 149 2.72 0.54 14.64
CA ILE A 149 3.82 0.46 15.60
C ILE A 149 3.90 1.79 16.34
N LYS A 150 3.91 1.73 17.66
CA LYS A 150 4.19 2.87 18.54
C LYS A 150 5.64 2.82 18.99
N ASP A 151 6.39 3.88 18.73
CA ASP A 151 7.81 3.98 19.07
C ASP A 151 8.18 5.44 19.36
N GLU A 152 9.12 5.69 20.26
CA GLU A 152 9.59 7.07 20.54
C GLU A 152 10.43 7.64 19.38
N ASN A 153 10.99 6.78 18.53
CA ASN A 153 11.87 7.12 17.43
C ASN A 153 11.27 6.73 16.07
N ILE A 154 10.04 7.19 15.81
CA ILE A 154 9.33 6.93 14.54
C ILE A 154 10.11 7.38 13.30
N GLU A 155 10.91 8.45 13.40
CA GLU A 155 11.71 8.97 12.28
C GLU A 155 12.75 7.97 11.79
N GLN A 156 13.23 7.11 12.68
CA GLN A 156 14.14 6.04 12.33
C GLN A 156 13.39 4.92 11.61
N LEU A 157 12.22 4.50 12.12
CA LEU A 157 11.43 3.42 11.54
C LEU A 157 10.93 3.75 10.12
N ILE A 158 10.54 5.00 9.86
CA ILE A 158 10.10 5.45 8.52
C ILE A 158 11.22 5.34 7.46
N LYS A 159 12.49 5.35 7.89
CA LYS A 159 13.66 5.24 7.00
C LYS A 159 14.07 3.79 6.72
N VAL A 160 13.44 2.81 7.37
CA VAL A 160 13.73 1.39 7.10
C VAL A 160 13.35 1.06 5.67
N GLN A 161 14.29 0.46 4.94
CA GLN A 161 14.09 0.06 3.56
C GLN A 161 13.40 -1.30 3.54
N THR A 162 12.29 -1.38 2.80
CA THR A 162 11.51 -2.60 2.61
C THR A 162 11.25 -2.83 1.12
N ALA A 163 10.97 -4.07 0.75
CA ALA A 163 10.56 -4.44 -0.60
C ALA A 163 9.07 -4.81 -0.63
N ALA A 164 8.37 -4.41 -1.68
CA ALA A 164 7.00 -4.84 -1.85
C ALA A 164 6.98 -6.32 -2.34
N PRO A 165 6.19 -7.21 -1.72
CA PRO A 165 6.21 -8.64 -2.09
C PRO A 165 5.95 -8.93 -3.57
N HIS A 166 5.12 -8.13 -4.24
CA HIS A 166 4.82 -8.30 -5.66
C HIS A 166 5.98 -7.96 -6.60
N ASP A 167 6.97 -7.19 -6.14
CA ASP A 167 8.17 -6.86 -6.92
C ASP A 167 9.24 -7.96 -6.84
N ILE A 168 9.07 -8.93 -5.94
CA ILE A 168 10.05 -9.98 -5.63
C ILE A 168 9.54 -11.40 -5.86
N LEU A 169 8.41 -11.57 -6.57
CA LEU A 169 7.88 -12.87 -6.96
C LEU A 169 8.96 -13.74 -7.64
N GLY A 170 9.13 -14.97 -7.18
CA GLY A 170 10.13 -15.93 -7.67
C GLY A 170 11.58 -15.60 -7.29
N LYS A 171 11.81 -14.72 -6.30
CA LYS A 171 13.16 -14.37 -5.83
C LYS A 171 13.37 -14.81 -4.38
N ASP A 172 14.62 -15.10 -4.02
CA ASP A 172 15.04 -15.37 -2.64
C ASP A 172 14.80 -14.13 -1.76
N ILE A 173 13.94 -14.27 -0.75
CA ILE A 173 13.53 -13.19 0.14
C ILE A 173 14.66 -12.65 1.01
N ASN A 174 15.71 -13.44 1.27
CA ASN A 174 16.82 -13.05 2.14
C ASN A 174 17.54 -11.79 1.63
N HIS A 175 17.51 -11.56 0.32
CA HIS A 175 18.09 -10.37 -0.30
C HIS A 175 17.24 -9.11 -0.14
N PHE A 176 15.96 -9.26 0.22
CA PHE A 176 14.94 -8.21 0.25
C PHE A 176 14.33 -7.96 1.63
N LEU A 177 14.82 -8.65 2.67
CA LEU A 177 14.44 -8.41 4.05
C LEU A 177 14.68 -6.93 4.44
N PRO A 178 13.93 -6.40 5.43
CA PRO A 178 14.08 -5.04 5.92
C PRO A 178 15.54 -4.67 6.24
N LYS A 179 15.98 -3.49 5.80
CA LYS A 179 17.36 -2.99 5.97
C LYS A 179 17.40 -1.59 6.53
N GLY A 180 18.48 -1.28 7.24
CA GLY A 180 18.73 0.04 7.82
C GLY A 180 18.48 0.06 9.32
N LYS A 181 18.75 1.20 9.95
CA LYS A 181 18.64 1.33 11.41
C LYS A 181 17.18 1.16 11.85
N GLY A 182 16.89 0.25 12.78
CA GLY A 182 15.53 -0.06 13.23
C GLY A 182 14.85 -1.20 12.46
N SER A 183 15.54 -1.84 11.51
CA SER A 183 15.01 -3.02 10.81
C SER A 183 14.82 -4.23 11.72
N GLU A 184 15.50 -4.27 12.86
CA GLU A 184 15.49 -5.37 13.82
C GLU A 184 14.06 -5.70 14.30
N LEU A 185 13.26 -4.66 14.58
CA LEU A 185 11.86 -4.82 14.99
C LEU A 185 11.03 -5.50 13.89
N PHE A 186 11.19 -5.07 12.65
CA PHE A 186 10.47 -5.65 11.51
C PHE A 186 10.87 -7.10 11.27
N LEU A 187 12.16 -7.40 11.37
CA LEU A 187 12.69 -8.77 11.24
C LEU A 187 12.16 -9.67 12.35
N GLU A 188 12.12 -9.18 13.59
CA GLU A 188 11.55 -9.92 14.71
C GLU A 188 10.07 -10.23 14.49
N ILE A 189 9.28 -9.23 14.08
CA ILE A 189 7.86 -9.39 13.77
C ILE A 189 7.66 -10.42 12.64
N MET A 190 8.43 -10.33 11.57
CA MET A 190 8.38 -11.24 10.42
C MET A 190 8.77 -12.68 10.78
N ASN A 191 9.79 -12.86 11.63
CA ASN A 191 10.21 -14.20 12.06
C ASN A 191 9.16 -14.83 12.98
N LYS A 192 8.64 -14.05 13.93
CA LYS A 192 7.59 -14.54 14.83
C LYS A 192 6.26 -14.79 14.10
N SER A 193 5.89 -13.96 13.12
CA SER A 193 4.69 -14.20 12.31
C SER A 193 4.79 -15.55 11.61
N LYS A 194 5.95 -15.85 11.01
CA LYS A 194 6.20 -17.15 10.38
C LYS A 194 6.00 -18.32 11.34
N GLU A 195 6.59 -18.25 12.54
CA GLU A 195 6.46 -19.31 13.56
C GLU A 195 4.99 -19.56 13.97
N ILE A 196 4.21 -18.49 14.14
CA ILE A 196 2.79 -18.57 14.51
C ILE A 196 1.95 -19.13 13.34
N LEU A 197 2.18 -18.62 12.13
CA LEU A 197 1.34 -18.91 10.98
C LEU A 197 1.58 -20.31 10.41
N GLN A 198 2.81 -20.82 10.43
CA GLN A 198 3.18 -22.10 9.79
C GLN A 198 2.32 -23.27 10.27
N ASN A 199 1.93 -23.29 11.55
CA ASN A 199 1.14 -24.37 12.15
C ASN A 199 -0.33 -24.00 12.40
N HIS A 200 -0.76 -22.81 11.99
CA HIS A 200 -2.14 -22.37 12.21
C HIS A 200 -3.12 -23.22 11.38
N THR A 201 -4.26 -23.58 11.97
CA THR A 201 -5.25 -24.50 11.36
C THR A 201 -5.71 -24.06 9.98
N ILE A 202 -5.85 -22.76 9.73
CA ILE A 202 -6.18 -22.24 8.39
C ILE A 202 -5.13 -22.67 7.36
N ASN A 203 -3.84 -22.51 7.65
CA ASN A 203 -2.80 -22.86 6.70
C ASN A 203 -2.72 -24.38 6.47
N GLN A 204 -2.99 -25.19 7.50
CA GLN A 204 -3.11 -26.64 7.35
C GLN A 204 -4.27 -27.01 6.39
N VAL A 205 -5.44 -26.40 6.58
CA VAL A 205 -6.59 -26.62 5.67
C VAL A 205 -6.29 -26.13 4.25
N ARG A 206 -5.63 -24.98 4.08
CA ARG A 206 -5.23 -24.47 2.76
C ARG A 206 -4.31 -25.46 2.05
N ILE A 207 -3.30 -25.99 2.75
CA ILE A 207 -2.39 -27.00 2.20
C ILE A 207 -3.16 -28.28 1.80
N ASP A 208 -4.08 -28.78 2.64
CA ASP A 208 -4.90 -29.96 2.34
C ASP A 208 -5.77 -29.76 1.08
N LEU A 209 -6.26 -28.54 0.88
CA LEU A 209 -7.01 -28.13 -0.31
C LEU A 209 -6.12 -27.77 -1.52
N LYS A 210 -4.80 -27.87 -1.39
CA LYS A 210 -3.80 -27.46 -2.40
C LYS A 210 -3.86 -25.97 -2.75
N GLU A 211 -4.25 -25.14 -1.78
CA GLU A 211 -4.16 -23.70 -1.84
C GLU A 211 -2.85 -23.20 -1.22
N ASN A 212 -2.39 -22.04 -1.68
CA ASN A 212 -1.20 -21.39 -1.15
C ASN A 212 -1.43 -20.91 0.30
N PRO A 213 -0.61 -21.34 1.29
CA PRO A 213 -0.75 -20.90 2.67
C PRO A 213 -0.29 -19.45 2.87
N ALA A 214 -0.83 -18.77 3.88
CA ALA A 214 -0.36 -17.46 4.35
C ALA A 214 0.63 -17.67 5.49
N ASP A 215 1.88 -18.01 5.17
CA ASP A 215 2.88 -18.53 6.12
C ASP A 215 3.92 -17.48 6.57
N MET A 216 3.77 -16.23 6.14
CA MET A 216 4.60 -15.10 6.60
C MET A 216 3.84 -13.77 6.57
#